data_AF-A0A2T5BBE1-F1
#
_entry.id   AF-A0A2T5BBE1-F1
#
_cell.length_a   1.000
_cell.length_b   1.000
_cell.length_c   1.000
_cell.angle_alpha   90.00
_cell.angle_beta   90.00
_cell.angle_gamma   90.00
#
_symmetry.space_group_name_H-M   'P 1'
#
loop_
_entity.id
_entity.type
_entity.pdbx_description
1 polymer ?
#
loop_
_entity_poly.entity_id
_entity_poly.type
_entity_poly.pdbx_seq_one_letter_code
_entity_poly.pdbx_strand_id
1 'polypeptide(L)' 'MSHFAYVAASYAAAFGTIAGLILWVWLDGRARRRELDALEAAGIRRRSAGEPQ' A
#
# COMPACT_ATOMS: atom_id res chain seq x y z
N MET A 1 32.46 -11.60 -17.31
CA MET A 1 30.99 -11.46 -17.50
C MET A 1 30.16 -11.76 -16.24
N SER A 2 30.74 -11.89 -15.03
CA SER A 2 30.00 -12.17 -13.79
C SER A 2 29.56 -10.92 -13.01
N HIS A 3 30.36 -9.84 -13.03
CA HIS A 3 30.09 -8.63 -12.26
C HIS A 3 28.79 -7.92 -12.67
N PHE A 4 28.56 -7.75 -13.98
CA PHE A 4 27.33 -7.14 -14.49
C PHE A 4 26.08 -7.95 -14.13
N ALA A 5 26.14 -9.27 -14.31
CA ALA A 5 25.03 -10.16 -13.98
C ALA A 5 24.68 -10.11 -12.48
N TYR A 6 25.70 -10.09 -11.61
CA TYR A 6 25.51 -9.93 -10.18
C TYR A 6 24.83 -8.59 -9.84
N VAL A 7 25.38 -7.48 -10.35
CA VAL A 7 24.80 -6.14 -10.12
C VAL A 7 23.36 -6.07 -10.61
N ALA A 8 23.08 -6.55 -11.82
CA ALA A 8 21.73 -6.57 -12.39
C ALA A 8 20.76 -7.39 -11.52
N ALA A 9 21.17 -8.57 -11.06
CA ALA A 9 20.35 -9.41 -10.18
C ALA A 9 20.09 -8.75 -8.82
N SER A 10 21.10 -8.11 -8.21
CA SER A 10 20.94 -7.40 -6.94
C SER A 10 19.94 -6.24 -7.05
N TYR A 11 20.05 -5.43 -8.10
CA TYR A 11 19.11 -4.33 -8.33
C TYR A 11 17.71 -4.82 -8.69
N ALA A 12 17.58 -5.91 -9.45
CA ALA A 12 16.29 -6.53 -9.73
C ALA A 12 15.62 -7.05 -8.44
N ALA A 13 16.38 -7.67 -7.55
CA ALA A 13 15.87 -8.13 -6.25
C ALA A 13 15.45 -6.96 -5.34
N ALA A 14 16.26 -5.90 -5.29
CA ALA A 14 15.92 -4.69 -4.54
C ALA A 14 14.65 -4.02 -5.09
N PHE A 15 14.57 -3.84 -6.40
CA PHE A 15 13.40 -3.31 -7.08
C PHE A 15 12.16 -4.16 -6.83
N GLY A 16 12.27 -5.48 -6.96
CA GLY A 16 11.16 -6.41 -6.69
C GLY A 16 10.67 -6.33 -5.25
N THR A 17 11.57 -6.21 -4.29
CA THR A 17 11.23 -6.01 -2.87
C THR A 17 10.45 -4.72 -2.66
N ILE A 18 10.95 -3.60 -3.20
CA ILE A 18 10.29 -2.29 -3.07
C ILE A 18 8.92 -2.31 -3.76
N ALA A 19 8.84 -2.81 -4.98
CA ALA A 19 7.58 -2.92 -5.72
C ALA A 19 6.57 -3.81 -4.98
N GLY A 20 7.02 -4.92 -4.39
CA GLY A 20 6.20 -5.80 -3.56
C GLY A 20 5.65 -5.09 -2.32
N LEU A 21 6.48 -4.33 -1.61
CA LEU A 21 6.05 -3.53 -0.45
C LEU A 21 5.04 -2.45 -0.85
N ILE A 22 5.29 -1.73 -1.94
CA ILE A 22 4.36 -0.72 -2.47
C ILE A 22 3.02 -1.36 -2.80
N LEU A 23 3.02 -2.48 -3.54
CA LEU A 23 1.81 -3.18 -3.91
C LEU A 23 1.06 -3.67 -2.67
N TRP A 24 1.77 -4.24 -1.69
CA TRP A 24 1.19 -4.73 -0.46
C TRP A 24 0.53 -3.61 0.36
N VAL A 25 1.21 -2.50 0.59
CA VAL A 25 0.67 -1.33 1.32
C VAL A 25 -0.52 -0.73 0.58
N TRP A 26 -0.45 -0.66 -0.75
CA TRP A 26 -1.57 -0.17 -1.56
C TRP A 26 -2.80 -1.09 -1.44
N LEU A 27 -2.61 -2.42 -1.50
CA LEU A 27 -3.70 -3.38 -1.32
C LEU A 27 -4.29 -3.32 0.09
N ASP A 28 -3.46 -3.22 1.13
CA ASP A 28 -3.92 -3.04 2.52
C ASP A 28 -4.73 -1.76 2.67
N GLY A 29 -4.24 -0.64 2.14
CA GLY A 29 -4.97 0.63 2.13
C GLY A 29 -6.29 0.56 1.36
N ARG A 30 -6.34 -0.16 0.23
CA ARG A 30 -7.56 -0.40 -0.54
C ARG A 30 -8.58 -1.21 0.26
N ALA A 31 -8.14 -2.24 0.97
CA ALA A 31 -9.00 -3.07 1.81
C ALA A 31 -9.60 -2.25 2.96
N ARG A 32 -8.78 -1.46 3.66
CA ARG A 32 -9.25 -0.56 4.74
C ARG A 32 -10.25 0.47 4.25
N ARG A 33 -10.03 1.06 3.07
CA ARG A 33 -10.99 2.02 2.47
C ARG A 33 -12.35 1.40 2.23
N ARG A 34 -12.42 0.17 1.70
CA ARG A 34 -13.70 -0.54 1.51
C ARG A 34 -14.45 -0.75 2.81
N GLU A 35 -13.74 -1.10 3.88
CA GLU A 35 -14.32 -1.26 5.21
C GLU A 35 -14.87 0.09 5.73
N LEU A 36 -14.12 1.18 5.56
CA LEU A 36 -14.58 2.52 5.91
C LEU A 36 -15.81 2.94 5.11
N ASP A 37 -15.83 2.71 3.80
CA ASP A 37 -16.97 3.03 2.93
C ASP A 37 -18.23 2.27 3.38
N ALA A 38 -18.08 1.00 3.80
CA ALA A 38 -19.18 0.20 4.34
C ALA A 38 -19.70 0.74 5.68
N LEU A 39 -18.82 1.20 6.57
CA LEU A 39 -19.19 1.83 7.84
C LEU A 39 -19.88 3.19 7.63
N GLU A 40 -19.39 4.00 6.68
CA GLU A 40 -20.01 5.27 6.31
C GLU A 40 -21.41 5.05 5.72
N ALA A 41 -21.60 4.04 4.86
CA ALA A 41 -22.91 3.65 4.35
C ALA A 41 -23.86 3.17 5.45
N ALA A 42 -23.34 2.54 6.51
CA ALA A 42 -24.10 2.19 7.71
C ALA A 42 -24.39 3.39 8.63
N GLY A 43 -23.97 4.60 8.26
CA GLY A 43 -24.16 5.83 9.05
C GLY A 43 -23.16 6.02 10.19
N ILE A 44 -22.15 5.14 10.30
CA ILE A 44 -21.11 5.23 11.32
C ILE A 44 -20.02 6.19 10.83
N ARG A 45 -20.08 7.44 11.28
CA ARG A 45 -19.05 8.45 10.98
C ARG A 45 -17.80 8.23 11.83
N ARG A 46 -16.63 8.28 11.19
CA ARG A 46 -15.33 8.27 11.88
C ARG A 46 -15.24 9.47 12.83
N ARG A 47 -14.92 9.22 14.11
CA ARG A 47 -14.64 10.28 15.11
C ARG A 47 -13.50 11.24 14.73
N SER A 48 -12.61 10.83 13.82
CA SER A 48 -11.50 11.66 13.33
C SER A 48 -11.90 12.65 12.23
N ALA A 49 -13.11 12.54 11.68
CA ALA A 49 -13.67 13.61 10.87
C ALA A 49 -13.98 14.74 11.84
N GLY A 50 -13.00 15.62 12.08
CA GLY A 50 -13.15 16.78 12.96
C GLY A 50 -14.42 17.56 12.65
N GLU A 51 -14.90 18.33 13.63
CA GLU A 51 -16.10 19.16 13.48
C GLU A 51 -16.11 19.87 12.12
N PRO A 52 -17.23 19.82 11.39
CA PRO A 52 -17.36 20.61 10.18
C PRO A 52 -17.21 22.08 10.57
N GLN A 53 -16.11 22.71 10.14
CA GLN A 53 -15.97 24.16 10.15
C GLN A 53 -16.84 24.76 9.06
#